data_AF-A0A1E7GNH9-F1
#
_entry.id   AF-A0A1E7GNH9-F1
#
_cell.length_a   1.000
_cell.length_b   1.000
_cell.length_c   1.000
_cell.angle_alpha   90.00
_cell.angle_beta   90.00
_cell.angle_gamma   90.00
#
_symmetry.space_group_name_H-M   'P 1'
#
loop_
_entity.id
_entity.type
_entity.pdbx_description
1 polymer ?
#
loop_
_entity_poly.entity_id
_entity_poly.type
_entity_poly.pdbx_seq_one_letter_code
_entity_poly.pdbx_strand_id
1 'polypeptide(L)'
;MNKNRYLAKQTSDGGNAFLAHLKSDDLEEAIRIMDETRIFLKKDEFDPIARILEKEADDRQAKGDIRWAVRLRRRAKALKVSQAHGQNPEKRIRRVVLPEGYNGKILLVSVSVRQVWEMTCLRSGDDWHHKILQATEEEICDYGFPQANVCPVGGAWIRFMTDGAIVIYGTSDDFGECDKELASRLIKRTFPEWKIFKQR
;
A
#
# COMPACT_ATOMS: atom_id res chain seq x y z
N MET A 1 29.27 -31.63 5.78
CA MET A 1 29.13 -30.17 6.00
C MET A 1 28.16 -29.94 7.16
N ASN A 2 28.52 -29.11 8.14
CA ASN A 2 27.69 -28.88 9.34
C ASN A 2 26.45 -28.02 8.99
N LYS A 3 25.24 -28.49 9.31
CA LYS A 3 23.95 -27.87 8.91
C LYS A 3 23.85 -26.40 9.35
N ASN A 4 24.44 -26.05 10.50
CA ASN A 4 24.50 -24.68 11.00
C ASN A 4 25.40 -23.75 10.17
N ARG A 5 26.51 -24.24 9.60
CA ARG A 5 27.36 -23.45 8.69
C ARG A 5 26.68 -23.20 7.34
N TYR A 6 25.90 -24.16 6.86
CA TYR A 6 25.14 -24.02 5.62
C TYR A 6 24.04 -22.95 5.75
N LEU A 7 23.28 -22.98 6.85
CA LEU A 7 22.24 -21.99 7.15
C LEU A 7 22.82 -20.58 7.34
N ALA A 8 23.95 -20.45 8.05
CA ALA A 8 24.63 -19.16 8.24
C ALA A 8 25.16 -18.58 6.93
N LYS A 9 25.67 -19.42 6.03
CA LYS A 9 26.13 -19.00 4.70
C LYS A 9 24.96 -18.57 3.82
N GLN A 10 23.86 -19.33 3.79
CA GLN A 10 22.65 -18.96 3.04
C GLN A 10 22.04 -17.63 3.50
N THR A 11 22.02 -17.36 4.81
CA THR A 11 21.55 -16.08 5.35
C THR A 11 22.48 -14.92 5.01
N SER A 12 23.81 -15.12 5.03
CA SER A 12 24.77 -14.10 4.61
C SER A 12 24.68 -13.79 3.11
N ASP A 13 24.61 -14.82 2.26
CA ASP A 13 24.56 -14.66 0.80
C ASP A 13 23.22 -14.02 0.38
N GLY A 14 22.11 -14.43 1.01
CA GLY A 14 20.80 -13.80 0.82
C GLY A 14 20.77 -12.34 1.28
N GLY A 15 21.49 -11.98 2.35
CA GLY A 15 21.50 -10.61 2.87
C GLY A 15 22.25 -9.67 1.94
N ASN A 16 23.35 -10.15 1.36
CA ASN A 16 24.08 -9.43 0.33
C ASN A 16 23.26 -9.24 -0.95
N ALA A 17 22.56 -10.30 -1.40
CA ALA A 17 21.69 -10.23 -2.56
C ALA A 17 20.52 -9.27 -2.35
N PHE A 18 19.85 -9.33 -1.18
CA PHE A 18 18.83 -8.38 -0.78
C PHE A 18 19.32 -6.93 -0.88
N LEU A 19 20.48 -6.63 -0.28
CA LEU A 19 21.03 -5.28 -0.27
C LEU A 19 21.43 -4.80 -1.66
N ALA A 20 21.84 -5.70 -2.55
CA ALA A 20 22.15 -5.38 -3.93
C ALA A 20 20.89 -4.95 -4.70
N HIS A 21 19.82 -5.75 -4.64
CA HIS A 21 18.55 -5.44 -5.31
C HIS A 21 17.88 -4.19 -4.72
N LEU A 22 18.00 -4.01 -3.40
CA LEU A 22 17.46 -2.83 -2.75
C LEU A 22 18.20 -1.54 -3.17
N LYS A 23 19.51 -1.62 -3.42
CA LYS A 23 20.31 -0.51 -3.96
C LYS A 23 20.05 -0.24 -5.44
N SER A 24 19.61 -1.23 -6.21
CA SER A 24 19.25 -1.07 -7.62
C SER A 24 17.77 -0.68 -7.83
N ASP A 25 17.06 -0.32 -6.76
CA ASP A 25 15.61 -0.01 -6.78
C ASP A 25 14.75 -1.18 -7.29
N ASP A 26 15.22 -2.41 -7.16
CA ASP A 26 14.49 -3.64 -7.45
C ASP A 26 13.89 -4.19 -6.14
N LEU A 27 12.94 -3.43 -5.60
CA LEU A 27 12.32 -3.72 -4.30
C LEU A 27 11.54 -5.04 -4.33
N GLU A 28 10.96 -5.37 -5.48
CA GLU A 28 10.22 -6.59 -5.71
C GLU A 28 11.11 -7.82 -5.50
N GLU A 29 12.29 -7.83 -6.14
CA GLU A 29 13.27 -8.91 -5.99
C GLU A 29 13.91 -8.91 -4.60
N ALA A 30 14.22 -7.73 -4.05
CA ALA A 30 14.71 -7.62 -2.68
C ALA A 30 13.72 -8.27 -1.69
N ILE A 31 12.42 -7.98 -1.81
CA ILE A 31 11.42 -8.54 -0.90
C ILE A 31 11.25 -10.03 -1.11
N ARG A 32 11.29 -10.50 -2.36
CA ARG A 32 11.29 -11.94 -2.67
C ARG A 32 12.44 -12.65 -1.97
N ILE A 33 13.67 -12.13 -2.10
CA ILE A 33 14.86 -12.68 -1.44
C ILE A 33 14.66 -12.68 0.07
N MET A 34 14.17 -11.58 0.66
CA MET A 34 13.96 -11.49 2.11
C MET A 34 12.97 -12.53 2.63
N ASP A 35 11.89 -12.78 1.89
CA ASP A 35 10.89 -13.78 2.24
C ASP A 35 11.40 -15.21 2.07
N GLU A 36 12.13 -15.50 0.99
CA GLU A 36 12.71 -16.82 0.71
C GLU A 36 13.80 -17.19 1.74
N THR A 37 14.60 -16.19 2.15
CA THR A 37 15.77 -16.39 3.02
C THR A 37 15.47 -16.12 4.50
N ARG A 38 14.27 -15.61 4.82
CA ARG A 38 13.83 -15.19 6.17
C ARG A 38 14.82 -14.24 6.85
N ILE A 39 15.39 -13.32 6.07
CA ILE A 39 16.38 -12.38 6.57
C ILE A 39 15.68 -11.21 7.26
N PHE A 40 16.18 -10.86 8.44
CA PHE A 40 15.81 -9.66 9.16
C PHE A 40 17.05 -8.78 9.23
N LEU A 41 17.15 -7.78 8.35
CA LEU A 41 18.26 -6.85 8.38
C LEU A 41 18.12 -5.86 9.54
N LYS A 42 19.27 -5.37 10.00
CA LYS A 42 19.33 -4.41 11.10
C LYS A 42 18.97 -3.01 10.61
N LYS A 43 18.65 -2.14 11.56
CA LYS A 43 18.24 -0.74 11.31
C LYS A 43 19.25 0.04 10.46
N ASP A 44 20.52 -0.12 10.80
CA ASP A 44 21.69 0.49 10.17
C ASP A 44 21.86 0.10 8.68
N GLU A 45 21.24 -1.00 8.25
CA GLU A 45 21.25 -1.45 6.86
C GLU A 45 20.08 -0.86 6.04
N PHE A 46 18.91 -0.66 6.65
CA PHE A 46 17.72 -0.09 5.98
C PHE A 46 17.71 1.43 5.90
N ASP A 47 18.10 2.11 6.98
CA ASP A 47 18.00 3.57 7.11
C ASP A 47 18.72 4.34 5.98
N PRO A 48 19.96 3.98 5.59
CA PRO A 48 20.64 4.65 4.48
C PRO A 48 19.88 4.52 3.16
N ILE A 49 19.29 3.35 2.88
CA ILE A 49 18.60 3.10 1.62
C ILE A 49 17.26 3.84 1.58
N ALA A 50 16.51 3.83 2.67
CA ALA A 50 15.28 4.62 2.77
C ALA A 50 15.54 6.12 2.55
N ARG A 51 16.66 6.66 3.09
CA ARG A 51 17.07 8.05 2.87
C ARG A 51 17.45 8.35 1.41
N ILE A 52 18.10 7.39 0.72
CA ILE A 52 18.42 7.54 -0.71
C ILE A 52 17.12 7.63 -1.53
N LEU A 53 16.15 6.76 -1.27
CA LEU A 53 14.85 6.78 -1.94
C LEU A 53 14.08 8.08 -1.67
N GLU A 54 14.11 8.57 -0.42
CA GLU A 54 13.49 9.85 -0.06
C GLU A 54 14.13 11.03 -0.79
N LYS A 55 15.46 11.07 -0.84
CA LYS A 55 16.19 12.12 -1.58
C LYS A 55 15.89 12.08 -3.08
N GLU A 56 15.95 10.89 -3.70
CA GLU A 56 15.62 10.75 -5.11
C GLU A 56 14.15 11.14 -5.37
N ALA A 57 13.23 10.82 -4.46
CA ALA A 57 11.84 11.25 -4.58
C ALA A 57 11.70 12.78 -4.59
N ASP A 58 12.44 13.49 -3.75
CA ASP A 58 12.44 14.95 -3.70
C ASP A 58 13.03 15.54 -4.99
N ASP A 59 14.13 14.97 -5.49
CA ASP A 59 14.75 15.36 -6.76
C ASP A 59 13.80 15.14 -7.96
N ARG A 60 13.06 14.02 -7.97
CA ARG A 60 12.05 13.70 -9.00
C ARG A 60 10.88 14.67 -8.94
N GLN A 61 10.38 14.96 -7.74
CA GLN A 61 9.30 15.93 -7.56
C GLN A 61 9.72 17.32 -8.04
N ALA A 62 10.93 17.77 -7.72
CA ALA A 62 11.46 19.06 -8.16
C ALA A 62 11.54 19.17 -9.70
N LYS A 63 11.75 18.04 -10.38
CA LYS A 63 11.75 17.93 -11.86
C LYS A 63 10.35 17.76 -12.47
N GLY A 64 9.29 17.73 -11.66
CA GLY A 64 7.92 17.52 -12.10
C GLY A 64 7.53 16.06 -12.32
N ASP A 65 8.40 15.10 -11.98
CA ASP A 65 8.13 13.66 -12.10
C ASP A 65 7.38 13.14 -10.87
N ILE A 66 6.13 13.59 -10.74
CA ILE A 66 5.31 13.38 -9.53
C ILE A 66 5.02 11.90 -9.28
N ARG A 67 4.75 11.11 -10.33
CA ARG A 67 4.41 9.69 -10.18
C ARG A 67 5.60 8.89 -9.64
N TRP A 68 6.80 9.11 -10.17
CA TRP A 68 8.01 8.45 -9.66
C TRP A 68 8.34 8.91 -8.24
N ALA A 69 8.20 10.20 -7.93
CA ALA A 69 8.38 10.69 -6.58
C ALA A 69 7.45 10.00 -5.57
N VAL A 70 6.17 9.83 -5.91
CA VAL A 70 5.19 9.13 -5.08
C VAL A 70 5.58 7.66 -4.88
N ARG A 71 5.97 6.97 -5.95
CA ARG A 71 6.45 5.57 -5.90
C ARG A 71 7.63 5.42 -4.94
N LEU A 72 8.66 6.24 -5.08
CA LEU A 72 9.86 6.18 -4.24
C LEU A 72 9.54 6.45 -2.76
N ARG A 73 8.65 7.41 -2.45
CA ARG A 73 8.22 7.66 -1.06
C ARG A 73 7.45 6.50 -0.46
N ARG A 74 6.56 5.86 -1.23
CA ARG A 74 5.84 4.66 -0.78
C ARG A 74 6.84 3.55 -0.45
N ARG A 75 7.81 3.32 -1.33
CA ARG A 75 8.88 2.32 -1.13
C ARG A 75 9.72 2.62 0.12
N ALA A 76 10.18 3.85 0.29
CA ALA A 76 10.94 4.27 1.47
C ALA A 76 10.15 4.05 2.78
N LYS A 77 8.87 4.45 2.79
CA LYS A 77 7.97 4.19 3.92
C LYS A 77 7.79 2.70 4.17
N ALA A 78 7.62 1.91 3.11
CA ALA A 78 7.44 0.48 3.20
C ALA A 78 8.66 -0.20 3.83
N LEU A 79 9.88 0.24 3.49
CA LEU A 79 11.12 -0.25 4.11
C LEU A 79 11.19 0.06 5.61
N LYS A 80 10.85 1.30 6.00
CA LYS A 80 10.81 1.72 7.40
C LYS A 80 9.82 0.87 8.22
N VAL A 81 8.65 0.54 7.64
CA VAL A 81 7.68 -0.35 8.29
C VAL A 81 8.21 -1.79 8.35
N SER A 82 8.83 -2.28 7.27
CA SER A 82 9.42 -3.63 7.21
C SER A 82 10.50 -3.84 8.26
N GLN A 83 11.29 -2.81 8.55
CA GLN A 83 12.30 -2.84 9.59
C GLN A 83 11.68 -3.07 10.99
N ALA A 84 10.52 -2.47 11.28
CA ALA A 84 9.87 -2.59 12.59
C ALA A 84 8.97 -3.84 12.73
N HIS A 85 8.41 -4.32 11.62
CA HIS A 85 7.32 -5.30 11.64
C HIS A 85 7.49 -6.47 10.65
N GLY A 86 8.61 -6.55 9.93
CA GLY A 86 8.80 -7.51 8.84
C GLY A 86 7.84 -7.27 7.66
N GLN A 87 7.65 -8.28 6.81
CA GLN A 87 6.74 -8.22 5.66
C GLN A 87 5.26 -8.41 6.06
N ASN A 88 4.82 -7.75 7.13
CA ASN A 88 3.44 -7.84 7.61
C ASN A 88 2.52 -6.92 6.77
N PRO A 89 1.59 -7.46 5.96
CA PRO A 89 0.71 -6.64 5.11
C PRO A 89 -0.21 -5.73 5.92
N GLU A 90 -0.68 -6.16 7.09
CA GLU A 90 -1.56 -5.37 7.95
C GLU A 90 -0.92 -4.09 8.47
N LYS A 91 0.42 -4.07 8.61
CA LYS A 91 1.16 -2.89 9.05
C LYS A 91 1.51 -1.94 7.89
N ARG A 92 1.58 -2.44 6.66
CA ARG A 92 2.03 -1.68 5.48
C ARG A 92 0.87 -1.12 4.66
N ILE A 93 -0.19 -1.90 4.51
CA ILE A 93 -1.34 -1.52 3.68
C ILE A 93 -2.37 -0.79 4.55
N ARG A 94 -2.65 0.47 4.21
CA ARG A 94 -3.70 1.23 4.90
C ARG A 94 -5.09 0.67 4.55
N ARG A 95 -5.92 0.47 5.58
CA ARG A 95 -7.33 0.08 5.41
C ARG A 95 -8.15 1.16 4.69
N VAL A 96 -7.88 2.43 4.98
CA VAL A 96 -8.59 3.56 4.39
C VAL A 96 -7.57 4.59 3.92
N VAL A 97 -7.71 5.00 2.65
CA VAL A 97 -7.07 6.19 2.11
C VAL A 97 -8.20 7.07 1.61
N LEU A 98 -8.56 8.06 2.43
CA LEU A 98 -9.64 9.01 2.21
C LEU A 98 -9.29 10.29 2.97
N PRO A 99 -8.91 11.39 2.29
CA PRO A 99 -8.65 12.66 2.94
C PRO A 99 -9.91 13.22 3.61
N GLU A 100 -9.76 13.93 4.72
CA GLU A 100 -10.86 14.70 5.32
C GLU A 100 -11.33 15.79 4.35
N GLY A 101 -12.65 15.99 4.24
CA GLY A 101 -13.24 16.96 3.31
C GLY A 101 -13.27 16.50 1.85
N TYR A 102 -12.84 15.27 1.54
CA TYR A 102 -12.76 14.77 0.17
C TYR A 102 -14.14 14.59 -0.48
N ASN A 103 -14.27 15.07 -1.72
CA ASN A 103 -15.48 14.94 -2.53
C ASN A 103 -15.12 14.32 -3.86
N GLY A 104 -15.59 13.10 -4.13
CA GLY A 104 -15.20 12.40 -5.35
C GLY A 104 -15.56 10.93 -5.32
N LYS A 105 -14.81 10.10 -6.05
CA LYS A 105 -15.06 8.66 -6.13
C LYS A 105 -14.31 7.90 -5.05
N ILE A 106 -14.92 6.81 -4.59
CA ILE A 106 -14.31 5.81 -3.75
C ILE A 106 -14.45 4.43 -4.39
N LEU A 107 -13.47 3.57 -4.15
CA LEU A 107 -13.46 2.18 -4.56
C LEU A 107 -13.19 1.31 -3.33
N LEU A 108 -13.99 0.27 -3.15
CA LEU A 108 -13.62 -0.82 -2.26
C LEU A 108 -12.78 -1.83 -3.05
N VAL A 109 -11.66 -2.26 -2.47
CA VAL A 109 -10.70 -3.15 -3.12
C VAL A 109 -10.35 -4.27 -2.15
N SER A 110 -10.55 -5.53 -2.55
CA SER A 110 -9.98 -6.66 -1.83
C SER A 110 -8.53 -6.85 -2.24
N VAL A 111 -7.65 -6.97 -1.26
CA VAL A 111 -6.23 -7.26 -1.45
C VAL A 111 -5.94 -8.57 -0.74
N SER A 112 -5.47 -9.57 -1.49
CA SER A 112 -4.98 -10.82 -0.92
C SER A 112 -3.50 -11.03 -1.23
N VAL A 113 -2.75 -11.44 -0.22
CA VAL A 113 -1.31 -11.68 -0.29
C VAL A 113 -1.07 -13.16 -0.03
N ARG A 114 -0.49 -13.87 -1.01
CA ARG A 114 -0.12 -15.29 -0.91
C ARG A 114 -1.27 -16.22 -0.48
N GLN A 115 -2.52 -15.83 -0.71
CA GLN A 115 -3.74 -16.57 -0.31
C GLN A 115 -3.88 -16.86 1.20
N VAL A 116 -3.02 -16.29 2.05
CA VAL A 116 -3.03 -16.49 3.52
C VAL A 116 -3.49 -15.26 4.27
N TRP A 117 -3.48 -14.11 3.61
CA TRP A 117 -3.91 -12.84 4.19
C TRP A 117 -4.80 -12.13 3.18
N GLU A 118 -5.93 -11.62 3.64
CA GLU A 118 -6.88 -10.85 2.84
C GLU A 118 -7.40 -9.65 3.64
N MET A 119 -7.63 -8.55 2.95
CA MET A 119 -8.25 -7.36 3.50
C MET A 119 -9.00 -6.59 2.44
N THR A 120 -10.23 -6.17 2.74
CA THR A 120 -10.90 -5.12 1.99
C THR A 120 -10.47 -3.74 2.48
N CYS A 121 -10.06 -2.89 1.56
CA CYS A 121 -9.64 -1.53 1.81
C CYS A 121 -10.46 -0.52 0.99
N LEU A 122 -10.51 0.73 1.46
CA LEU A 122 -11.17 1.83 0.79
C LEU A 122 -10.12 2.78 0.22
N ARG A 123 -10.31 3.18 -1.04
CA ARG A 123 -9.44 4.10 -1.77
C ARG A 123 -10.26 5.22 -2.40
N SER A 124 -9.83 6.47 -2.23
CA SER A 124 -10.39 7.64 -2.90
C SER A 124 -9.57 8.02 -4.13
N GLY A 125 -10.22 8.54 -5.17
CA GLY A 125 -9.54 9.21 -6.29
C GLY A 125 -10.50 9.97 -7.22
N ASP A 126 -9.98 11.00 -7.87
CA ASP A 126 -10.81 11.96 -8.62
C ASP A 126 -11.17 11.46 -10.03
N ASP A 127 -10.33 10.57 -10.58
CA ASP A 127 -10.47 10.00 -11.91
C ASP A 127 -11.49 8.83 -11.94
N TRP A 128 -11.54 8.06 -13.01
CA TRP A 128 -12.39 6.87 -13.14
C TRP A 128 -12.04 5.78 -12.11
N HIS A 129 -13.01 4.93 -11.77
CA HIS A 129 -12.79 3.87 -10.78
C HIS A 129 -11.68 2.90 -11.20
N HIS A 130 -11.55 2.56 -12.49
CA HIS A 130 -10.43 1.73 -12.97
C HIS A 130 -9.04 2.40 -12.77
N LYS A 131 -8.97 3.73 -12.74
CA LYS A 131 -7.73 4.46 -12.41
C LYS A 131 -7.42 4.40 -10.92
N ILE A 132 -8.44 4.41 -10.07
CA ILE A 132 -8.26 4.14 -8.62
C ILE A 132 -7.74 2.71 -8.42
N LEU A 133 -8.27 1.73 -9.15
CA LEU A 133 -7.79 0.35 -9.09
C LEU A 133 -6.32 0.25 -9.52
N GLN A 134 -5.96 0.79 -10.69
CA GLN A 134 -4.59 0.83 -11.20
C GLN A 134 -3.62 1.49 -10.19
N ALA A 135 -4.00 2.64 -9.63
CA ALA A 135 -3.20 3.32 -8.62
C ALA A 135 -3.06 2.50 -7.32
N THR A 136 -4.07 1.69 -7.00
CA THR A 136 -4.04 0.77 -5.84
C THR A 136 -3.11 -0.40 -6.11
N GLU A 137 -3.14 -1.01 -7.29
CA GLU A 137 -2.19 -2.06 -7.70
C GLU A 137 -0.73 -1.55 -7.61
N GLU A 138 -0.48 -0.36 -8.14
CA GLU A 138 0.83 0.31 -8.03
C GLU A 138 1.22 0.55 -6.56
N GLU A 139 0.29 1.04 -5.72
CA GLU A 139 0.53 1.22 -4.29
C GLU A 139 0.91 -0.10 -3.60
N ILE A 140 0.16 -1.18 -3.83
CA ILE A 140 0.41 -2.48 -3.20
C ILE A 140 1.74 -3.08 -3.67
N CYS A 141 2.08 -2.90 -4.95
CA CYS A 141 3.37 -3.26 -5.52
C CYS A 141 4.52 -2.44 -4.89
N ASP A 142 4.35 -1.12 -4.75
CA ASP A 142 5.32 -0.23 -4.09
C ASP A 142 5.52 -0.58 -2.61
N TYR A 143 4.47 -1.07 -1.96
CA TYR A 143 4.54 -1.66 -0.62
C TYR A 143 5.10 -3.07 -0.63
N GLY A 144 5.63 -3.55 -1.74
CA GLY A 144 6.40 -4.78 -1.76
C GLY A 144 5.59 -6.06 -1.88
N PHE A 145 4.35 -5.97 -2.35
CA PHE A 145 3.52 -7.14 -2.59
C PHE A 145 3.19 -7.26 -4.09
N PRO A 146 4.18 -7.43 -4.98
CA PRO A 146 3.97 -7.44 -6.44
C PRO A 146 3.11 -8.61 -6.93
N GLN A 147 3.00 -9.68 -6.14
CA GLN A 147 2.16 -10.85 -6.42
C GLN A 147 0.82 -10.82 -5.68
N ALA A 148 0.48 -9.71 -5.02
CA ALA A 148 -0.82 -9.59 -4.39
C ALA A 148 -1.92 -9.57 -5.45
N ASN A 149 -3.02 -10.26 -5.18
CA ASN A 149 -4.21 -10.13 -5.98
C ASN A 149 -5.00 -8.91 -5.47
N VAL A 150 -5.30 -7.98 -6.37
CA VAL A 150 -5.99 -6.72 -6.08
C VAL A 150 -7.25 -6.69 -6.92
N CYS A 151 -8.42 -6.87 -6.29
CA CYS A 151 -9.70 -6.98 -6.99
C CYS A 151 -10.66 -5.87 -6.55
N PRO A 152 -11.30 -5.15 -7.48
CA PRO A 152 -12.36 -4.22 -7.12
C PRO A 152 -13.57 -5.00 -6.58
N VAL A 153 -14.21 -4.48 -5.53
CA VAL A 153 -15.46 -5.04 -4.96
C VAL A 153 -16.62 -4.04 -5.04
N GLY A 154 -16.58 -3.20 -6.07
CA GLY A 154 -17.55 -2.15 -6.35
C GLY A 154 -17.07 -0.76 -5.94
N GLY A 155 -17.67 0.26 -6.57
CA GLY A 155 -17.37 1.66 -6.31
C GLY A 155 -18.60 2.49 -5.99
N ALA A 156 -18.34 3.69 -5.47
CA ALA A 156 -19.36 4.70 -5.17
C ALA A 156 -18.74 6.10 -5.27
N TRP A 157 -19.56 7.11 -5.02
CA TRP A 157 -19.17 8.47 -4.75
C TRP A 157 -19.28 8.77 -3.26
N ILE A 158 -18.50 9.74 -2.81
CA ILE A 158 -18.52 10.25 -1.45
C ILE A 158 -18.56 11.78 -1.46
N ARG A 159 -19.24 12.35 -0.48
CA ARG A 159 -19.24 13.80 -0.24
C ARG A 159 -19.17 14.09 1.26
N PHE A 160 -18.20 14.89 1.66
CA PHE A 160 -18.15 15.49 2.99
C PHE A 160 -18.99 16.77 2.99
N MET A 161 -19.92 16.85 3.93
CA MET A 161 -20.83 17.96 4.11
C MET A 161 -20.29 18.89 5.20
N THR A 162 -20.65 20.17 5.15
CA THR A 162 -20.20 21.19 6.10
C THR A 162 -20.77 21.01 7.51
N ASP A 163 -21.81 20.19 7.68
CA ASP A 163 -22.50 19.92 8.94
C ASP A 163 -21.94 18.69 9.70
N GLY A 164 -20.80 18.16 9.27
CA GLY A 164 -20.21 16.96 9.88
C GLY A 164 -20.84 15.65 9.40
N ALA A 165 -21.54 15.68 8.25
CA ALA A 165 -22.04 14.48 7.59
C ALA A 165 -21.15 14.02 6.42
N ILE A 166 -21.12 12.71 6.17
CA ILE A 166 -20.53 12.08 5.00
C ILE A 166 -21.64 11.33 4.27
N VAL A 167 -21.82 11.61 2.98
CA VAL A 167 -22.80 10.91 2.14
C VAL A 167 -22.08 9.98 1.19
N ILE A 168 -22.45 8.71 1.19
CA ILE A 168 -22.01 7.69 0.22
C ILE A 168 -23.16 7.42 -0.74
N TYR A 169 -22.94 7.54 -2.04
CA TYR A 169 -24.01 7.48 -3.05
C TYR A 169 -23.51 6.94 -4.40
N GLY A 170 -24.44 6.54 -5.26
CA GLY A 170 -24.14 6.09 -6.62
C GLY A 170 -23.46 4.73 -6.71
N THR A 171 -22.98 4.42 -7.92
CA THR A 171 -22.33 3.16 -8.31
C THR A 171 -21.13 3.44 -9.20
N SER A 172 -20.23 2.47 -9.35
CA SER A 172 -19.22 2.47 -10.41
C SER A 172 -19.82 1.94 -11.70
N ASP A 173 -19.51 2.58 -12.83
CA ASP A 173 -19.82 2.07 -14.16
C ASP A 173 -18.90 0.90 -14.54
N ASP A 174 -17.65 0.92 -14.06
CA ASP A 174 -16.64 -0.11 -14.33
C ASP A 174 -16.86 -1.39 -13.51
N PHE A 175 -17.32 -1.23 -12.25
CA PHE A 175 -17.27 -2.29 -11.24
C PHE A 175 -18.58 -2.49 -10.44
N GLY A 176 -19.64 -1.78 -10.80
CA GLY A 176 -20.91 -1.85 -10.09
C GLY A 176 -20.88 -1.24 -8.69
N GLU A 177 -21.94 -1.53 -7.93
CA GLU A 177 -22.18 -0.95 -6.62
C GLU A 177 -21.28 -1.60 -5.56
N CYS A 178 -20.70 -0.79 -4.67
CA CYS A 178 -19.97 -1.30 -3.51
C CYS A 178 -20.92 -1.63 -2.33
N ASP A 179 -20.47 -2.48 -1.41
CA ASP A 179 -21.12 -2.61 -0.10
C ASP A 179 -20.96 -1.28 0.70
N LYS A 180 -21.99 -0.43 0.64
CA LYS A 180 -22.03 0.86 1.33
C LYS A 180 -22.03 0.72 2.85
N GLU A 181 -22.44 -0.42 3.41
CA GLU A 181 -22.34 -0.69 4.85
C GLU A 181 -20.89 -0.98 5.26
N LEU A 182 -20.17 -1.77 4.47
CA LEU A 182 -18.75 -1.99 4.67
C LEU A 182 -17.97 -0.67 4.51
N ALA A 183 -18.23 0.10 3.45
CA ALA A 183 -17.62 1.41 3.25
C ALA A 183 -17.88 2.34 4.44
N SER A 184 -19.12 2.43 4.91
CA SER A 184 -19.50 3.22 6.09
C SER A 184 -18.72 2.79 7.34
N ARG A 185 -18.63 1.49 7.63
CA ARG A 185 -17.86 1.00 8.79
C ARG A 185 -16.38 1.37 8.72
N LEU A 186 -15.77 1.27 7.54
CA LEU A 186 -14.38 1.66 7.33
C LEU A 186 -14.17 3.16 7.54
N ILE A 187 -15.05 3.98 6.97
CA ILE A 187 -15.03 5.44 7.12
C ILE A 187 -15.25 5.83 8.59
N LYS A 188 -16.21 5.22 9.29
CA LYS A 188 -16.53 5.54 10.69
C LYS A 188 -15.36 5.26 11.64
N ARG A 189 -14.54 4.25 11.36
CA ARG A 189 -13.30 4.00 12.12
C ARG A 189 -12.25 5.09 11.93
N THR A 190 -12.26 5.74 10.77
CA THR A 190 -11.31 6.82 10.43
C THR A 190 -11.82 8.17 10.91
N PHE A 191 -13.13 8.38 10.85
CA PHE A 191 -13.84 9.60 11.19
C PHE A 191 -14.95 9.31 12.21
N PRO A 192 -14.61 9.02 13.48
CA PRO A 192 -15.56 8.55 14.49
C PRO A 192 -16.65 9.56 14.82
N GLU A 193 -16.39 10.85 14.69
CA GLU A 193 -17.36 11.91 15.02
C GLU A 193 -18.35 12.20 13.89
N TRP A 194 -18.05 11.79 12.66
CA TRP A 194 -18.86 12.12 11.48
C TRP A 194 -20.09 11.22 11.35
N LYS A 195 -21.23 11.80 10.95
CA LYS A 195 -22.45 11.04 10.64
C LYS A 195 -22.37 10.51 9.22
N ILE A 196 -22.64 9.22 9.01
CA ILE A 196 -22.54 8.62 7.68
C ILE A 196 -23.92 8.26 7.16
N PHE A 197 -24.28 8.81 6.01
CA PHE A 197 -25.51 8.53 5.28
C PHE A 197 -25.19 7.74 4.02
N LYS A 198 -26.03 6.75 3.72
CA LYS A 198 -25.89 5.90 2.53
C LYS A 198 -27.14 6.10 1.69
N GLN A 199 -26.95 6.55 0.46
CA GLN A 199 -28.01 6.63 -0.53
C GLN A 199 -27.90 5.40 -1.43
N ARG A 200 -29.04 4.84 -1.82
CA ARG A 200 -29.09 3.79 -2.83
C ARG A 200 -28.59 4.36 -4.15
#